data_AF-A0A6V7L4H8-F1
#
_entry.id   AF-A0A6V7L4H8-F1
#
_cell.length_a   1.000
_cell.length_b   1.000
_cell.length_c   1.000
_cell.angle_alpha   90.00
_cell.angle_beta   90.00
_cell.angle_gamma   90.00
#
_symmetry.space_group_name_H-M   'P 1'
#
loop_
_entity.id
_entity.type
_entity.pdbx_description
1 polymer ?
#
loop_
_entity_poly.entity_id
_entity_poly.type
_entity_poly.pdbx_seq_one_letter_code
_entity_poly.pdbx_strand_id
1 'polypeptide(L)'
;LYQRLRDEQPDFASKVMMIEGQLEEKGLALSPEHRELIKNSHIVIHGAATVRFDEKLRLAVNINVRGTKEILLFAREMPNLK
;
A
#
# COMPACT_ATOMS: atom_id res chain seq x y z
N LEU A 1 -0.87 23.78 6.93
CA LEU A 1 -1.42 22.82 5.95
C LEU A 1 -2.59 22.00 6.50
N TYR A 2 -2.52 21.42 7.70
CA TYR A 2 -3.54 20.46 8.19
C TYR A 2 -4.50 20.97 9.28
N GLN A 3 -4.64 22.29 9.47
CA GLN A 3 -5.49 22.85 10.56
C GLN A 3 -6.94 22.41 10.42
N ARG A 4 -7.50 22.54 9.21
CA ARG A 4 -8.87 22.13 8.90
C ARG A 4 -9.18 20.67 9.27
N LEU A 5 -8.22 19.74 9.05
CA LEU A 5 -8.38 18.34 9.45
C LEU A 5 -8.46 18.18 10.97
N ARG A 6 -7.61 18.90 11.71
CA ARG A 6 -7.60 18.85 13.18
C ARG A 6 -8.89 19.42 13.78
N ASP A 7 -9.44 20.46 13.16
CA ASP A 7 -10.68 21.10 13.61
C ASP A 7 -11.92 20.25 13.27
N GLU A 8 -12.01 19.73 12.04
CA GLU A 8 -13.18 18.96 11.58
C GLU A 8 -13.16 17.49 12.03
N GLN A 9 -11.98 16.89 12.22
CA GLN A 9 -11.80 15.47 12.57
C GLN A 9 -10.66 15.32 13.60
N PRO A 10 -10.85 15.76 14.86
CA PRO A 10 -9.80 15.73 15.89
C PRO A 10 -9.22 14.32 16.12
N ASP A 11 -10.05 13.28 16.00
CA ASP A 11 -9.67 11.88 16.20
C ASP A 11 -9.22 11.17 14.91
N PHE A 12 -8.84 11.89 13.85
CA PHE A 12 -8.50 11.29 12.55
C PHE A 12 -7.46 10.17 12.63
N ALA A 13 -6.53 10.27 13.59
CA ALA A 13 -5.46 9.29 13.78
C ALA A 13 -6.02 7.89 14.12
N SER A 14 -7.19 7.79 14.78
CA SER A 14 -7.86 6.53 15.07
C SER A 14 -8.31 5.77 13.82
N LYS A 15 -8.44 6.46 12.68
CA LYS A 15 -8.83 5.89 11.38
C LYS A 15 -7.63 5.45 10.54
N VAL A 16 -6.41 5.65 11.04
CA VAL A 16 -5.16 5.34 10.34
C VAL A 16 -4.49 4.16 11.03
N MET A 17 -4.21 3.12 10.25
CA MET A 17 -3.43 1.97 10.71
C MET A 17 -2.18 1.85 9.83
N MET A 18 -1.03 1.81 10.48
CA MET A 18 0.24 1.52 9.83
C MET A 18 0.37 0.00 9.68
N ILE A 19 0.71 -0.45 8.47
CA ILE A 19 0.96 -1.86 8.18
C ILE A 19 2.34 -1.96 7.54
N GLU A 20 3.17 -2.84 8.09
CA GLU A 20 4.48 -3.15 7.52
C GLU A 20 4.33 -4.02 6.27
N GLY A 21 5.09 -3.70 5.23
CA GLY A 21 5.13 -4.44 3.97
C GLY A 21 6.23 -3.92 3.06
N GLN A 22 6.56 -4.70 2.03
CA GLN A 22 7.62 -4.39 1.08
C GLN A 22 7.24 -4.77 -0.35
N LEU A 23 7.37 -3.83 -1.30
CA LEU A 23 6.86 -3.98 -2.67
C LEU A 23 7.65 -4.97 -3.51
N GLU A 24 8.96 -5.03 -3.36
CA GLU A 24 9.81 -5.94 -4.13
C GLU A 24 9.71 -7.39 -3.68
N GLU A 25 9.09 -7.65 -2.54
CA GLU A 25 8.89 -8.97 -1.97
C GLU A 25 7.59 -9.61 -2.46
N LYS A 26 7.64 -10.93 -2.65
CA LYS A 26 6.43 -11.70 -3.01
C LYS A 26 5.40 -11.60 -1.89
N GLY A 27 4.14 -11.39 -2.25
CA GLY A 27 3.08 -11.25 -1.25
C GLY A 27 3.22 -9.99 -0.39
N LEU A 28 4.01 -9.01 -0.84
CA LEU A 28 4.19 -7.70 -0.22
C LEU A 28 4.81 -7.73 1.18
N ALA A 29 5.47 -8.84 1.57
CA ALA A 29 6.00 -9.09 2.90
C ALA A 29 5.00 -8.85 4.05
N LEU A 30 3.70 -9.04 3.79
CA LEU A 30 2.65 -8.88 4.79
C LEU A 30 2.63 -10.06 5.76
N SER A 31 2.36 -9.80 7.04
CA SER A 31 1.98 -10.86 7.97
C SER A 31 0.63 -11.46 7.56
N PRO A 32 0.34 -12.73 7.92
CA PRO A 32 -0.96 -13.35 7.64
C PRO A 32 -2.15 -12.54 8.19
N GLU A 33 -2.00 -11.96 9.39
CA GLU A 33 -3.02 -11.16 10.05
C GLU A 33 -3.30 -9.85 9.28
N HIS A 34 -2.23 -9.14 8.90
CA HIS A 34 -2.36 -7.92 8.10
C HIS A 34 -2.94 -8.20 6.71
N ARG A 35 -2.57 -9.33 6.09
CA ARG A 35 -3.11 -9.73 4.79
C ARG A 35 -4.64 -9.91 4.85
N GLU A 36 -5.15 -10.63 5.85
CA GLU A 36 -6.59 -10.82 6.00
C GLU A 36 -7.32 -9.52 6.36
N LEU A 37 -6.69 -8.66 7.19
CA LEU A 37 -7.25 -7.33 7.48
C LEU A 37 -7.39 -6.49 6.20
N ILE A 38 -6.35 -6.42 5.37
CA ILE A 38 -6.35 -5.57 4.17
C ILE A 38 -7.39 -6.07 3.15
N LYS A 39 -7.60 -7.40 3.02
CA LYS A 39 -8.59 -7.97 2.07
C LYS A 39 -10.00 -7.37 2.22
N ASN A 40 -10.35 -6.86 3.39
CA ASN A 40 -11.63 -6.20 3.65
C ASN A 40 -11.72 -4.76 3.09
N SER A 41 -10.66 -4.24 2.46
CA SER A 41 -10.65 -2.90 1.88
C SER A 41 -11.46 -2.82 0.59
N HIS A 42 -12.00 -1.63 0.30
CA HIS A 42 -12.89 -1.40 -0.85
C HIS A 42 -12.22 -0.64 -1.99
N ILE A 43 -11.14 0.07 -1.69
CA ILE A 43 -10.40 0.94 -2.61
C ILE A 43 -8.91 0.75 -2.32
N VAL A 44 -8.12 0.65 -3.37
CA VAL A 44 -6.65 0.63 -3.30
C VAL A 44 -6.11 1.87 -4.00
N ILE A 45 -5.36 2.69 -3.27
CA ILE A 45 -4.62 3.83 -3.84
C ILE A 45 -3.13 3.47 -3.79
N HIS A 46 -2.55 3.17 -4.95
CA HIS A 46 -1.15 2.80 -5.06
C HIS A 46 -0.30 3.99 -5.54
N GLY A 47 0.40 4.62 -4.60
CA GLY A 47 1.36 5.71 -4.88
C GLY A 47 2.81 5.37 -4.50
N ALA A 48 3.10 4.11 -4.19
CA ALA A 48 4.40 3.67 -3.73
C ALA A 48 5.31 3.31 -4.91
N ALA A 49 6.47 3.98 -5.00
CA ALA A 49 7.47 3.80 -6.05
C ALA A 49 8.83 4.33 -5.60
N THR A 50 9.91 3.89 -6.25
CA THR A 50 11.17 4.63 -6.25
C THR A 50 11.20 5.58 -7.46
N VAL A 51 11.49 6.86 -7.24
CA VAL A 51 11.53 7.91 -8.27
C VAL A 51 12.94 8.44 -8.52
N ARG A 52 13.96 7.71 -8.06
CA ARG A 52 15.37 8.06 -8.24
C ARG A 52 15.81 7.80 -9.67
N PHE A 53 16.34 8.83 -10.34
CA PHE A 53 16.83 8.72 -11.72
C PHE A 53 18.14 7.94 -11.84
N ASP A 54 18.91 7.87 -10.77
CA ASP A 54 20.19 7.16 -10.65
C ASP A 54 20.03 5.74 -10.07
N GLU A 55 18.79 5.28 -9.89
CA GLU A 55 18.51 3.95 -9.36
C GLU A 55 18.93 2.85 -10.35
N LYS A 56 19.43 1.74 -9.81
CA LYS A 56 19.72 0.57 -10.66
C LYS A 56 18.42 0.12 -11.32
N LEU A 57 18.41 0.01 -12.65
CA LEU A 57 17.23 -0.39 -13.42
C LEU A 57 16.55 -1.65 -12.86
N ARG A 58 17.34 -2.65 -12.46
CA ARG A 58 16.81 -3.88 -11.84
C ARG A 58 16.01 -3.61 -10.57
N LEU A 59 16.46 -2.69 -9.71
CA LEU A 59 15.76 -2.32 -8.48
C LEU A 59 14.50 -1.52 -8.79
N ALA A 60 14.60 -0.52 -9.68
CA ALA A 60 13.45 0.26 -10.13
C ALA A 60 12.35 -0.62 -10.76
N VAL A 61 12.72 -1.61 -11.56
CA VAL A 61 11.77 -2.59 -12.13
C VAL A 61 11.15 -3.47 -11.04
N ASN A 62 11.93 -3.93 -10.06
CA ASN A 62 11.40 -4.75 -8.97
C ASN A 62 10.38 -3.97 -8.12
N ILE A 63 10.63 -2.70 -7.81
CA ILE A 63 9.72 -1.89 -6.99
C ILE A 63 8.53 -1.42 -7.83
N ASN A 64 8.78 -0.69 -8.92
CA ASN A 64 7.74 0.05 -9.63
C ASN A 64 6.90 -0.81 -10.57
N VAL A 65 7.46 -1.90 -11.10
CA VAL A 65 6.75 -2.77 -12.06
C VAL A 65 6.27 -4.04 -11.37
N ARG A 66 7.19 -4.76 -10.71
CA ARG A 66 6.82 -6.01 -10.03
C ARG A 66 6.02 -5.75 -8.76
N GLY A 67 6.32 -4.71 -7.98
CA GLY A 67 5.50 -4.32 -6.83
C GLY A 67 4.06 -4.01 -7.21
N THR A 68 3.83 -3.27 -8.31
CA THR A 68 2.47 -3.06 -8.82
C THR A 68 1.80 -4.38 -9.23
N LYS A 69 2.54 -5.31 -9.85
CA LYS A 69 2.02 -6.66 -10.14
C LYS A 69 1.60 -7.39 -8.86
N GLU A 70 2.42 -7.38 -7.81
CA GLU A 70 2.10 -8.04 -6.53
C GLU A 70 0.84 -7.44 -5.89
N ILE A 71 0.67 -6.10 -5.93
CA ILE A 71 -0.56 -5.43 -5.49
C ILE A 71 -1.76 -5.89 -6.31
N LEU A 72 -1.65 -5.93 -7.65
CA LEU A 72 -2.74 -6.36 -8.51
C LEU A 72 -3.12 -7.84 -8.30
N LEU A 73 -2.14 -8.70 -8.00
CA LEU A 73 -2.41 -10.09 -7.66
C LEU A 73 -3.16 -10.18 -6.33
N PHE A 74 -2.72 -9.44 -5.32
CA PHE A 74 -3.41 -9.40 -4.04
C PHE A 74 -4.82 -8.79 -4.14
N ALA A 75 -4.99 -7.75 -4.95
CA ALA A 75 -6.27 -7.10 -5.21
C ALA A 75 -7.35 -8.06 -5.73
N ARG A 76 -6.97 -9.12 -6.45
CA ARG A 76 -7.90 -10.17 -6.92
C ARG A 76 -8.49 -11.00 -5.78
N GLU A 77 -7.86 -11.00 -4.61
CA GLU A 77 -8.31 -11.73 -3.43
C GLU A 77 -9.20 -10.88 -2.51
N MET A 78 -9.45 -9.61 -2.87
CA MET A 78 -10.19 -8.65 -2.05
C MET A 78 -11.69 -8.66 -2.44
N PRO A 79 -12.59 -9.24 -1.63
CA PRO A 79 -13.98 -9.45 -2.01
C PRO A 79 -14.79 -8.16 -2.20
N ASN A 80 -14.36 -7.05 -1.58
CA ASN A 80 -15.12 -5.80 -1.56
C ASN A 80 -14.50 -4.70 -2.45
N LEU A 81 -13.46 -5.03 -3.22
CA LEU A 81 -12.79 -4.08 -4.09
C LEU A 81 -13.73 -3.62 -5.21
N LYS A 82 -13.89 -2.29 -5.33
CA LYS A 82 -14.80 -1.64 -6.28
C LYS A 82 -14.15 -1.34 -7.63
#